data_AF-A0A7K0C2X0-F1
#
_entry.id   AF-A0A7K0C2X0-F1
#
_cell.length_a   1.000
_cell.length_b   1.000
_cell.length_c   1.000
_cell.angle_alpha   90.00
_cell.angle_beta   90.00
_cell.angle_gamma   90.00
#
_symmetry.space_group_name_H-M   'P 1'
#
loop_
_entity.id
_entity.type
_entity.pdbx_description
1 polymer ?
#
loop_
_entity_poly.entity_id
_entity_poly.type
_entity_poly.pdbx_seq_one_letter_code
_entity_poly.pdbx_strand_id
1 'polypeptide(L)'
;MRRFLTPGWLGLHAIAVVLCCSFLGFGWWQYDRAQAGNDRSWAYTFEWPVFSIFVIVMWVKMIRDELAEDGKPKTPKTIEEPAEAAVKREIIRQQEQEDPALAAYNRYLARLNSESHRRD
;
A
#
# COMPACT_ATOMS: atom_id res chain seq x y z
N MET A 1 -26.10 8.79 -7.00
CA MET A 1 -25.82 8.27 -8.37
C MET A 1 -25.08 9.26 -9.29
N ARG A 2 -25.40 10.57 -9.31
CA ARG A 2 -24.74 11.55 -10.21
C ARG A 2 -23.27 11.91 -9.90
N ARG A 3 -22.68 11.43 -8.81
CA ARG A 3 -21.32 11.81 -8.37
C ARG A 3 -20.20 10.93 -8.95
N PHE A 4 -20.50 9.69 -9.34
CA PHE A 4 -19.56 8.82 -10.07
C PHE A 4 -19.27 9.30 -11.51
N LEU A 5 -20.03 10.29 -11.98
CA LEU A 5 -19.84 11.00 -13.24
C LEU A 5 -19.16 12.37 -13.04
N THR A 6 -18.65 12.68 -11.84
CA THR A 6 -17.80 13.88 -11.67
C THR A 6 -16.51 13.69 -12.46
N PRO A 7 -15.98 14.75 -13.09
CA PRO A 7 -14.83 14.64 -13.99
C PRO A 7 -13.60 13.99 -13.33
N GLY A 8 -13.40 14.19 -12.02
CA GLY A 8 -12.32 13.52 -11.26
C GLY A 8 -12.51 12.00 -11.16
N TRP A 9 -13.74 11.53 -10.97
CA TRP A 9 -14.07 10.11 -10.90
C TRP A 9 -14.02 9.42 -12.27
N LEU A 10 -14.40 10.12 -13.34
CA LEU A 10 -14.19 9.63 -14.70
C LEU A 10 -12.71 9.37 -14.98
N GLY A 11 -11.83 10.26 -14.50
CA GLY A 11 -10.38 10.07 -14.59
C GLY A 11 -9.91 8.80 -13.89
N LEU A 12 -10.37 8.57 -12.65
CA LEU A 12 -10.05 7.35 -11.90
C LEU A 12 -10.54 6.07 -12.61
N HIS A 13 -11.75 6.10 -13.16
CA HIS A 13 -12.28 4.99 -13.97
C HIS A 13 -11.43 4.74 -15.22
N ALA A 14 -11.09 5.79 -15.95
CA ALA A 14 -10.26 5.69 -17.14
C ALA A 14 -8.87 5.11 -16.80
N ILE A 15 -8.23 5.59 -15.74
CA ILE A 15 -6.93 5.08 -15.27
C ILE A 15 -7.03 3.59 -14.91
N ALA A 16 -8.04 3.20 -14.13
CA ALA A 16 -8.24 1.81 -13.74
C ALA A 16 -8.43 0.89 -14.96
N VAL A 17 -9.24 1.31 -15.93
CA VAL A 17 -9.47 0.57 -17.18
C VAL A 17 -8.18 0.47 -18.00
N VAL A 18 -7.46 1.58 -18.19
CA VAL A 18 -6.19 1.59 -18.94
C VAL A 18 -5.17 0.66 -18.30
N LEU A 19 -5.03 0.68 -16.97
CA LEU A 19 -4.12 -0.23 -16.25
C LEU A 19 -4.51 -1.69 -16.44
N CYS A 20 -5.79 -2.03 -16.27
CA CYS A 20 -6.27 -3.41 -16.46
C CYS A 20 -6.03 -3.88 -17.89
N CYS A 21 -6.39 -3.08 -18.90
CA CYS A 21 -6.16 -3.40 -20.30
C CYS A 21 -4.66 -3.56 -20.61
N SER A 22 -3.81 -2.71 -20.03
CA SER A 22 -2.35 -2.79 -20.22
C SER A 22 -1.80 -4.10 -19.65
N PHE A 23 -2.18 -4.47 -18.43
CA PHE A 23 -1.74 -5.74 -17.83
C PHE A 23 -2.24 -6.96 -18.59
N LEU A 24 -3.50 -6.98 -19.02
CA LEU A 24 -4.02 -8.08 -19.84
C LEU A 24 -3.32 -8.15 -21.20
N GLY A 25 -3.02 -7.01 -21.82
CA GLY A 25 -2.24 -6.94 -23.06
C GLY A 25 -0.82 -7.48 -22.89
N PHE A 26 -0.14 -7.14 -21.79
CA PHE A 26 1.17 -7.71 -21.47
C PHE A 26 1.10 -9.21 -21.20
N GLY A 27 0.06 -9.68 -20.49
CA GLY A 27 -0.18 -11.11 -20.28
C GLY A 27 -0.37 -11.86 -21.59
N TRP A 28 -1.18 -11.31 -22.51
CA TRP A 28 -1.40 -11.89 -23.83
C TRP A 28 -0.12 -11.95 -24.67
N TRP A 29 0.68 -10.89 -24.64
CA TRP A 29 1.96 -10.86 -25.33
C TRP A 29 2.96 -11.87 -24.74
N GLN A 30 2.97 -12.06 -23.42
CA GLN A 30 3.79 -13.09 -22.80
C GLN A 30 3.29 -14.50 -23.10
N TYR A 31 1.99 -14.70 -23.28
CA TYR A 31 1.42 -15.97 -23.70
C TYR A 31 1.92 -16.39 -25.10
N ASP A 32 1.93 -15.46 -26.06
CA ASP A 32 2.52 -15.69 -27.38
C ASP A 32 4.00 -16.08 -27.27
N ARG A 33 4.75 -15.36 -26.42
CA ARG A 33 6.17 -15.64 -26.16
C ARG A 33 6.43 -16.97 -25.45
N ALA A 34 5.53 -17.39 -24.57
CA ALA A 34 5.58 -18.68 -23.88
C ALA A 34 5.37 -19.83 -24.87
N GLN A 35 4.41 -19.69 -25.79
CA GLN A 35 4.17 -20.65 -26.86
C GLN A 35 5.36 -20.75 -27.83
N ALA A 36 6.11 -19.67 -28.03
CA ALA A 36 7.34 -19.67 -28.81
C ALA A 36 8.53 -20.41 -28.15
N GLY A 37 8.32 -21.08 -27.00
CA GLY A 37 9.31 -21.94 -26.35
C GLY A 37 10.07 -21.28 -25.20
N ASN A 38 9.62 -20.12 -24.70
CA ASN A 38 10.21 -19.50 -23.52
C ASN A 38 9.46 -19.89 -22.23
N ASP A 39 9.96 -20.90 -21.53
CA ASP A 39 9.32 -21.44 -20.32
C ASP A 39 9.14 -20.40 -19.20
N ARG A 40 10.00 -19.37 -19.12
CA ARG A 40 9.89 -18.32 -18.11
C ARG A 40 8.68 -17.40 -18.35
N SER A 41 8.23 -17.27 -19.58
CA SER A 41 7.07 -16.44 -19.95
C SER A 41 5.73 -16.98 -19.43
N TRP A 42 5.67 -18.26 -19.02
CA TRP A 42 4.48 -18.83 -18.39
C TRP A 42 4.12 -18.16 -17.07
N ALA A 43 5.11 -17.91 -16.20
CA ALA A 43 4.87 -17.23 -14.93
C ALA A 43 4.22 -15.86 -15.15
N TYR A 44 4.76 -15.08 -16.09
CA TYR A 44 4.25 -13.75 -16.42
C TYR A 44 2.84 -13.79 -17.03
N THR A 45 2.52 -14.81 -17.83
CA THR A 45 1.18 -14.99 -18.41
C THR A 45 0.10 -15.04 -17.33
N PHE A 46 0.39 -15.61 -16.16
CA PHE A 46 -0.54 -15.67 -15.03
C PHE A 46 -0.38 -14.51 -14.04
N GLU A 47 0.84 -14.02 -13.86
CA GLU A 47 1.14 -12.89 -12.97
C GLU A 47 0.42 -11.61 -13.42
N TRP A 48 0.44 -11.32 -14.73
CA TRP A 48 -0.18 -10.09 -15.26
C TRP A 48 -1.71 -10.03 -15.03
N PRO A 49 -2.51 -11.09 -15.30
CA PRO A 49 -3.92 -11.15 -14.90
C PRO A 49 -4.14 -10.98 -13.39
N VAL A 50 -3.28 -11.55 -12.54
CA VAL A 50 -3.38 -11.40 -11.07
C VAL A 50 -3.23 -9.93 -10.68
N PHE A 51 -2.27 -9.20 -11.27
CA PHE A 51 -2.15 -7.75 -11.04
C PHE A 51 -3.36 -6.97 -11.54
N SER A 52 -3.94 -7.35 -12.69
CA SER A 52 -5.19 -6.74 -13.16
C SER A 52 -6.33 -6.94 -12.16
N ILE A 53 -6.48 -8.15 -11.61
CA ILE A 53 -7.49 -8.44 -10.59
C ILE A 53 -7.23 -7.60 -9.33
N PHE A 54 -5.97 -7.49 -8.90
CA PHE A 54 -5.59 -6.67 -7.75
C PHE A 54 -6.00 -5.20 -7.94
N VAL A 55 -5.74 -4.62 -9.12
CA VAL A 55 -6.18 -3.26 -9.45
C VAL A 55 -7.71 -3.13 -9.38
N ILE A 56 -8.46 -4.10 -9.91
CA ILE A 56 -9.92 -4.10 -9.85
C ILE A 56 -10.40 -4.15 -8.39
N VAL A 57 -9.81 -5.00 -7.55
CA VAL A 57 -10.16 -5.12 -6.13
C VAL A 57 -9.89 -3.81 -5.40
N MET A 58 -8.71 -3.20 -5.60
CA MET A 58 -8.36 -1.90 -5.01
C MET A 58 -9.29 -0.78 -5.50
N TRP A 59 -9.60 -0.75 -6.79
CA TRP A 59 -10.53 0.20 -7.37
C TRP A 59 -11.94 0.03 -6.77
N VAL A 60 -12.48 -1.19 -6.71
CA VAL A 60 -13.78 -1.47 -6.06
C VAL A 60 -13.77 -1.12 -4.58
N LYS A 61 -12.69 -1.44 -3.86
CA LYS A 61 -12.55 -1.10 -2.44
C LYS A 61 -12.56 0.42 -2.24
N MET A 62 -11.79 1.16 -3.03
CA MET A 62 -11.79 2.63 -3.00
C MET A 62 -13.19 3.19 -3.26
N ILE A 63 -13.92 2.63 -4.24
CA ILE A 63 -15.31 3.02 -4.52
C ILE A 63 -16.22 2.78 -3.30
N ARG A 64 -16.08 1.62 -2.67
CA ARG A 64 -16.89 1.23 -1.50
C ARG A 64 -16.56 2.07 -0.27
N ASP A 65 -15.29 2.38 -0.06
CA ASP A 65 -14.82 3.20 1.05
C ASP A 65 -15.36 4.64 0.91
N GLU A 66 -15.31 5.23 -0.29
CA GLU A 66 -15.90 6.55 -0.55
C GLU A 66 -17.42 6.56 -0.30
N LEU A 67 -18.12 5.51 -0.76
CA LEU A 67 -19.56 5.37 -0.54
C LEU A 67 -19.91 5.13 0.94
N ALA A 68 -19.02 4.51 1.72
CA ALA A 68 -19.20 4.26 3.14
C ALA A 68 -18.92 5.51 4.01
N GLU A 69 -18.02 6.40 3.56
CA GLU A 69 -17.74 7.68 4.23
C GLU A 69 -18.90 8.69 4.14
N ASP A 70 -19.78 8.56 3.13
CA ASP A 70 -21.01 9.38 3.00
C ASP A 70 -22.04 9.19 4.15
N GLY A 71 -21.90 8.14 4.97
CA GLY A 71 -22.86 7.78 6.03
C GLY A 71 -22.36 7.92 7.48
N LYS A 72 -21.09 8.26 7.72
CA LYS A 72 -20.53 8.40 9.06
C LYS A 72 -19.99 9.83 9.26
N PRO A 73 -20.19 10.45 10.43
CA PRO A 73 -19.44 11.64 10.79
C PRO A 73 -17.95 11.31 10.62
N LYS A 74 -17.16 12.26 10.11
CA LYS A 74 -15.70 12.16 10.09
C LYS A 74 -15.19 12.11 11.53
N THR A 75 -15.32 10.96 12.20
CA THR A 75 -14.37 10.57 13.22
C THR A 75 -13.03 10.56 12.49
N PRO A 76 -12.02 11.31 12.95
CA PRO A 76 -10.68 11.17 12.42
C PRO A 76 -10.41 9.66 12.39
N LYS A 77 -10.19 9.08 11.20
CA LYS A 77 -9.53 7.79 11.11
C LYS A 77 -8.22 8.04 11.84
N THR A 78 -8.17 7.64 13.12
CA THR A 78 -6.92 7.27 13.75
C THR A 78 -6.29 6.38 12.71
N ILE A 79 -5.27 6.91 12.03
CA ILE A 79 -4.38 6.10 11.23
C ILE A 79 -3.93 5.07 12.27
N GLU A 80 -4.46 3.85 12.20
CA GLU A 80 -3.89 2.74 12.94
C GLU A 80 -2.41 2.83 12.62
N GLU A 81 -1.61 3.11 13.64
CA GLU A 81 -0.19 3.26 13.48
C GLU A 81 0.27 2.08 12.62
N PRO A 82 0.94 2.33 11.47
CA PRO A 82 1.21 1.28 10.51
C PRO A 82 1.74 0.09 11.29
N ALA A 83 1.20 -1.11 11.06
CA ALA A 83 1.50 -2.29 11.90
C ALA A 83 3.02 -2.46 12.15
N GLU A 84 3.83 -2.00 11.19
CA GLU A 84 5.27 -1.82 11.27
C GLU A 84 5.79 -0.95 12.45
N ALA A 85 5.18 0.19 12.75
CA ALA A 85 5.55 1.05 13.89
C ALA A 85 5.22 0.41 15.24
N ALA A 86 4.08 -0.27 15.34
CA ALA A 86 3.70 -1.04 16.53
C ALA A 86 4.67 -2.21 16.77
N VAL A 87 4.98 -2.98 15.71
CA VAL A 87 5.96 -4.07 15.75
C VAL A 87 7.35 -3.55 16.10
N LYS A 88 7.77 -2.41 15.52
CA LYS A 88 9.08 -1.80 15.81
C LYS A 88 9.21 -1.38 17.26
N ARG A 89 8.17 -0.78 17.86
CA ARG A 89 8.17 -0.43 19.29
C ARG A 89 8.25 -1.66 20.18
N GLU A 90 7.56 -2.73 19.81
CA GLU A 90 7.60 -3.98 20.56
C GLU A 90 8.99 -4.63 20.52
N ILE A 91 9.63 -4.67 19.35
CA ILE A 91 11.00 -5.17 19.20
C ILE A 91 11.99 -4.36 20.04
N ILE A 92 11.94 -3.02 19.97
CA ILE A 92 12.82 -2.15 20.78
C ILE A 92 12.61 -2.43 22.27
N ARG A 93 11.36 -2.58 22.71
CA ARG A 93 11.01 -2.87 24.11
C ARG A 93 11.59 -4.22 24.58
N GLN A 94 11.56 -5.25 23.73
CA GLN A 94 12.14 -6.55 24.05
C GLN A 94 13.67 -6.47 24.14
N GLN A 95 14.31 -5.81 23.17
CA GLN A 95 15.76 -5.65 23.15
C GLN A 95 16.29 -4.83 24.33
N GLU A 96 15.55 -3.81 24.79
CA GLU A 96 15.90 -3.04 25.99
C GLU A 96 15.79 -3.84 27.30
N GLN A 97 14.92 -4.86 27.35
CA GLN A 97 14.80 -5.75 28.50
C GLN A 97 15.92 -6.80 28.52
N GLU A 98 16.29 -7.31 27.35
CA GLU A 98 17.36 -8.28 27.19
C GLU A 98 18.75 -7.64 27.38
N ASP A 99 18.92 -6.39 26.95
CA ASP A 99 20.18 -5.64 27.04
C ASP A 99 20.01 -4.28 27.77
N PRO A 100 20.36 -4.21 29.07
CA PRO A 100 20.34 -2.98 29.84
C PRO A 100 21.23 -1.85 29.29
N ALA A 101 22.28 -2.19 28.51
CA ALA A 101 23.15 -1.19 27.89
C ALA A 101 22.44 -0.49 26.73
N LEU A 102 21.64 -1.23 25.95
CA LEU A 102 20.84 -0.68 24.85
C LEU A 102 19.82 0.34 25.37
N ALA A 103 19.16 0.05 26.50
CA ALA A 103 18.23 0.97 27.14
C ALA A 103 18.92 2.28 27.60
N ALA A 104 20.15 2.20 28.10
CA ALA A 104 20.93 3.38 28.47
C ALA A 104 21.29 4.23 27.23
N TYR A 105 21.64 3.58 26.12
CA TYR A 105 21.96 4.23 24.86
C TYR A 105 20.74 4.93 24.23
N ASN A 106 19.58 4.28 24.21
CA ASN A 106 18.35 4.89 23.69
C ASN A 106 17.92 6.12 24.51
N ARG A 107 18.07 6.09 25.84
CA ARG A 107 17.87 7.28 26.70
C ARG A 107 18.83 8.41 26.37
N TYR A 108 20.09 8.08 26.07
CA TYR A 108 21.09 9.07 25.66
C TYR A 108 20.74 9.71 24.32
N LEU A 109 20.35 8.91 23.31
CA LEU A 109 19.87 9.42 22.03
C LEU A 109 18.62 10.30 22.16
N ALA A 110 17.67 9.92 23.01
CA ALA A 110 16.46 10.70 23.27
C ALA A 110 16.80 12.08 23.87
N ARG A 111 17.77 12.12 24.80
CA ARG A 111 18.28 13.37 25.35
C ARG A 111 18.88 14.26 24.26
N LEU A 112 19.78 13.73 23.43
CA LEU A 112 20.39 14.48 22.33
C LEU A 112 19.35 15.03 21.35
N ASN A 113 18.35 14.22 20.99
CA ASN A 113 17.27 14.65 20.11
C ASN A 113 16.46 15.82 20.71
N SER A 114 16.13 15.75 22.00
CA SER A 114 15.44 16.85 22.70
C SER A 114 16.29 18.11 22.85
N GLU A 115 17.62 17.98 22.96
CA GLU A 115 18.55 19.11 23.02
C GLU A 115 18.73 19.76 21.63
N SER A 116 18.72 18.98 20.55
CA SER A 116 18.76 19.48 19.17
C SER A 116 17.49 20.26 18.84
N HIS A 117 16.32 19.70 19.14
CA HIS A 117 15.03 20.34 18.86
C HIS A 117 14.78 21.65 19.64
N ARG A 118 15.56 21.93 20.69
CA ARG A 118 15.45 23.15 21.51
C ARG A 118 16.40 24.26 21.03
N ARG A 119 17.30 23.97 20.08
CA ARG A 119 18.27 24.93 19.53
C ARG A 119 17.85 25.54 18.19
N ASP A 120 16.71 25.09 17.65
CA ASP A 120 16.01 25.68 16.50
C ASP A 120 14.87 26.60 16.99
#